data_AF-A0A0D0AGY8-F1
#
_entry.id   AF-A0A0D0AGY8-F1
#
_cell.length_a   1.000
_cell.length_b   1.000
_cell.length_c   1.000
_cell.angle_alpha   90.00
_cell.angle_beta   90.00
_cell.angle_gamma   90.00
#
_symmetry.space_group_name_H-M   'P 1'
#
loop_
_entity.id
_entity.type
_entity.pdbx_description
1 polymer ?
#
loop_
_entity_poly.entity_id
_entity_poly.type
_entity_poly.pdbx_seq_one_letter_code
_entity_poly.pdbx_strand_id
1 'polypeptide(L)'
;MTVVSDDPSWWVWIASWHISSYFVVAASVGVTYDWALTFAQEVELVWRQRWSLMTVMYLSVRYLGILFAVLNILVNVPTIFLTDAVSWILYITVNWMYVVVLPMLRIIMITRLYAMYQRSRKMLIFLVVIFLADTTFNVVVSGMSTKNTSGEEYILSGNYVCATTYAGNTILLDSITWIFGTAWEVLVLFLAAWIAVKHFLLIKSHVFYFLSFVAVSCLNLMILSPAISVMSSESIIFMVYSRF
;
A
#
# COMPACT_ATOMS: atom_id res chain seq x y z
N MET A 1 -27.89 4.73 -5.15
CA MET A 1 -28.78 5.40 -6.15
C MET A 1 -27.83 5.95 -7.19
N THR A 2 -27.90 5.46 -8.43
CA THR A 2 -26.93 5.83 -9.47
C THR A 2 -27.06 7.31 -9.82
N VAL A 3 -25.96 8.06 -9.68
CA VAL A 3 -25.93 9.49 -10.03
C VAL A 3 -25.37 9.63 -11.45
N VAL A 4 -26.14 10.22 -12.36
CA VAL A 4 -25.72 10.45 -13.76
C VAL A 4 -25.42 11.94 -13.96
N SER A 5 -24.23 12.27 -14.47
CA SER A 5 -23.83 13.64 -14.77
C SER A 5 -23.02 13.72 -16.07
N ASP A 6 -23.45 14.59 -16.98
CA ASP A 6 -22.79 14.85 -18.27
C ASP A 6 -22.13 16.24 -18.32
N ASP A 7 -21.83 16.83 -17.16
CA ASP A 7 -21.24 18.17 -17.06
C ASP A 7 -19.77 18.16 -17.58
N PRO A 8 -19.38 19.09 -18.48
CA PRO A 8 -18.01 19.21 -18.98
C PRO A 8 -16.94 19.44 -17.90
N SER A 9 -17.32 19.96 -16.73
CA SER A 9 -16.40 20.15 -15.60
C SER A 9 -15.75 18.85 -15.11
N TRP A 10 -16.38 17.69 -15.35
CA TRP A 10 -15.83 16.39 -14.99
C TRP A 10 -14.71 15.90 -15.90
N TRP A 11 -14.49 16.51 -17.07
CA TRP A 11 -13.54 16.00 -18.06
C TRP A 11 -12.10 15.94 -17.54
N VAL A 12 -11.69 16.93 -16.74
CA VAL A 12 -10.35 16.96 -16.12
C VAL A 12 -10.18 15.79 -15.15
N TRP A 13 -11.23 15.50 -14.37
CA TRP A 13 -11.26 14.37 -13.44
C TRP A 13 -11.23 13.02 -14.18
N ILE A 14 -12.06 12.85 -15.20
CA ILE A 14 -12.12 11.63 -16.01
C ILE A 14 -10.76 11.37 -16.69
N ALA A 15 -10.15 12.40 -17.29
CA ALA A 15 -8.83 12.28 -17.92
C ALA A 15 -7.74 11.87 -16.93
N SER A 16 -7.74 12.48 -15.73
CA SER A 16 -6.80 12.14 -14.65
C SER A 16 -6.98 10.71 -14.15
N TRP A 17 -8.24 10.28 -14.06
CA TRP A 17 -8.57 8.92 -13.65
C TRP A 17 -8.10 7.90 -14.68
N HIS A 18 -8.35 8.11 -15.97
CA HIS A 18 -7.85 7.25 -17.04
C HIS A 18 -6.32 7.08 -17.01
N ILE A 19 -5.59 8.18 -16.83
CA ILE A 19 -4.12 8.14 -16.68
C ILE A 19 -3.74 7.22 -15.52
N SER A 20 -4.39 7.38 -14.37
CA SER A 20 -4.16 6.54 -13.18
C SER A 20 -4.49 5.07 -13.44
N SER A 21 -5.60 4.77 -14.13
CA SER A 21 -6.00 3.42 -14.51
C SER A 21 -4.93 2.72 -15.37
N TYR A 22 -4.35 3.43 -16.35
CA TYR A 22 -3.25 2.87 -17.17
C TYR A 22 -2.02 2.55 -16.34
N PHE A 23 -1.66 3.42 -15.38
CA PHE A 23 -0.55 3.15 -14.45
C PHE A 23 -0.83 1.93 -13.56
N VAL A 24 -2.05 1.79 -13.04
CA VAL A 24 -2.47 0.64 -12.22
C VAL A 24 -2.38 -0.65 -13.02
N VAL A 25 -2.88 -0.66 -14.26
CA VAL A 25 -2.80 -1.83 -15.15
C VAL A 25 -1.34 -2.17 -15.44
N ALA A 26 -0.50 -1.20 -15.80
CA ALA A 26 0.92 -1.42 -16.07
C ALA A 26 1.66 -1.97 -14.84
N ALA A 27 1.42 -1.41 -13.66
CA ALA A 27 2.00 -1.87 -12.41
C ALA A 27 1.56 -3.30 -12.06
N SER A 28 0.28 -3.60 -12.23
CA SER A 28 -0.30 -4.92 -11.95
C SER A 28 0.24 -6.00 -12.90
N VAL A 29 0.41 -5.66 -14.19
CA VAL A 29 1.09 -6.53 -15.15
C VAL A 29 2.53 -6.76 -14.72
N GLY A 30 3.23 -5.72 -14.27
CA GLY A 30 4.58 -5.83 -13.74
C GLY A 30 4.69 -6.79 -12.55
N VAL A 31 3.80 -6.67 -11.56
CA VAL A 31 3.71 -7.56 -10.39
C VAL A 31 3.47 -9.01 -10.82
N THR A 32 2.50 -9.22 -11.71
CA THR A 32 2.11 -10.57 -12.16
C THR A 32 3.24 -11.20 -12.98
N TYR A 33 3.93 -10.41 -13.80
CA TYR A 33 5.07 -10.85 -14.60
C TYR A 33 6.26 -11.26 -13.72
N ASP A 34 6.61 -10.44 -12.72
CA ASP A 34 7.70 -10.75 -11.79
C ASP A 34 7.41 -12.03 -10.99
N TRP A 35 6.16 -12.17 -10.52
CA TRP A 35 5.68 -13.41 -9.89
C TRP A 35 5.85 -14.62 -10.81
N ALA A 36 5.38 -14.55 -12.05
CA ALA A 36 5.45 -15.66 -12.99
C ALA A 36 6.89 -16.11 -13.26
N LEU A 37 7.83 -15.17 -13.36
CA LEU A 37 9.25 -15.48 -13.55
C LEU A 37 9.88 -16.15 -12.32
N THR A 38 9.50 -15.72 -11.12
CA THR A 38 10.11 -16.17 -9.88
C THR A 38 9.40 -17.38 -9.24
N PHE A 39 8.21 -17.74 -9.72
CA PHE A 39 7.39 -18.83 -9.19
C PHE A 39 8.10 -20.19 -9.20
N ALA A 40 8.80 -20.53 -10.29
CA ALA A 40 9.52 -21.80 -10.39
C ALA A 40 10.60 -21.95 -9.30
N GLN A 41 11.36 -20.88 -9.06
CA GLN A 41 12.38 -20.84 -8.01
C GLN A 41 11.74 -20.84 -6.61
N GLU A 42 10.61 -20.15 -6.44
CA GLU A 42 9.86 -20.10 -5.19
C GLU A 42 9.38 -21.50 -4.76
N VAL A 43 8.84 -22.30 -5.69
CA VAL A 43 8.40 -23.67 -5.39
C VAL A 43 9.58 -24.53 -4.93
N GLU A 44 10.74 -24.41 -5.56
CA GLU A 44 11.89 -25.23 -5.21
C GLU A 44 12.57 -24.78 -3.91
N LEU A 45 12.72 -23.48 -3.69
CA LEU A 45 13.47 -22.92 -2.57
C LEU A 45 12.62 -22.67 -1.34
N VAL A 46 11.36 -22.30 -1.51
CA VAL A 46 10.48 -21.89 -0.41
C VAL A 46 9.53 -23.02 -0.04
N TRP A 47 8.80 -23.57 -1.01
CA TRP A 47 7.76 -24.58 -0.71
C TRP A 47 8.33 -25.93 -0.26
N ARG A 48 9.51 -26.34 -0.77
CA ARG A 48 10.16 -27.59 -0.35
C ARG A 48 10.96 -27.48 0.95
N GLN A 49 11.16 -26.26 1.49
CA GLN A 49 11.93 -26.05 2.71
C GLN A 49 11.04 -26.05 3.97
N ARG A 50 11.68 -26.04 5.16
CA ARG A 50 10.97 -25.92 6.44
C ARG A 50 10.43 -24.51 6.59
N TRP A 51 9.14 -24.41 6.91
CA TRP A 51 8.44 -23.13 7.00
C TRP A 51 8.89 -22.38 8.25
N SER A 52 9.52 -21.22 8.04
CA SER A 52 9.83 -20.27 9.11
C SER A 52 8.75 -19.18 9.18
N LEU A 53 8.65 -18.48 10.31
CA LEU A 53 7.75 -17.33 10.46
C LEU A 53 8.03 -16.26 9.38
N MET A 54 9.31 -16.02 9.06
CA MET A 54 9.71 -15.09 8.00
C MET A 54 9.21 -15.55 6.62
N THR A 55 9.24 -16.86 6.37
CA THR A 55 8.75 -17.47 5.13
C THR A 55 7.25 -17.25 4.97
N VAL A 56 6.48 -17.46 6.04
CA VAL A 56 5.03 -17.22 6.04
C VAL A 56 4.73 -15.75 5.78
N MET A 57 5.42 -14.84 6.47
CA MET A 57 5.23 -13.39 6.26
C MET A 57 5.54 -12.97 4.82
N TYR A 58 6.62 -13.49 4.24
CA TYR A 58 6.99 -13.23 2.85
C TYR A 58 5.91 -13.72 1.86
N LEU A 59 5.48 -14.98 1.98
CA LEU A 59 4.44 -15.53 1.11
C LEU A 59 3.13 -14.76 1.26
N SER A 60 2.72 -14.45 2.49
CA SER A 60 1.50 -13.67 2.75
C SER A 60 1.53 -12.31 2.04
N VAL A 61 2.60 -11.52 2.21
CA VAL A 61 2.73 -10.22 1.53
C VAL A 61 2.69 -10.37 0.02
N ARG A 62 3.34 -11.41 -0.52
CA ARG A 62 3.43 -11.65 -1.97
C ARG A 62 2.08 -11.99 -2.59
N TYR A 63 1.36 -12.96 -2.03
CA TYR A 63 0.05 -13.36 -2.57
C TYR A 63 -1.05 -12.34 -2.28
N LEU A 64 -1.02 -11.68 -1.12
CA LEU A 64 -1.93 -10.57 -0.83
C LEU A 64 -1.67 -9.40 -1.80
N GLY A 65 -0.43 -9.13 -2.17
CA GLY A 65 -0.09 -8.10 -3.15
C GLY A 65 -0.58 -8.38 -4.57
N ILE A 66 -0.51 -9.64 -5.01
CA ILE A 66 -1.08 -10.05 -6.31
C ILE A 66 -2.61 -9.89 -6.28
N LEU A 67 -3.26 -10.35 -5.20
CA LEU A 67 -4.70 -10.21 -5.05
C LEU A 67 -5.10 -8.72 -5.01
N PHE A 68 -4.33 -7.89 -4.30
CA PHE A 68 -4.51 -6.44 -4.27
C PHE A 68 -4.41 -5.80 -5.65
N ALA A 69 -3.42 -6.18 -6.46
CA ALA A 69 -3.24 -5.67 -7.82
C ALA A 69 -4.45 -6.00 -8.71
N VAL A 70 -4.95 -7.24 -8.64
CA VAL A 70 -6.15 -7.65 -9.39
C VAL A 70 -7.38 -6.86 -8.96
N LEU A 71 -7.61 -6.73 -7.65
CA LEU A 71 -8.73 -5.95 -7.12
C LEU A 71 -8.65 -4.47 -7.50
N ASN A 72 -7.44 -3.90 -7.59
CA ASN A 72 -7.26 -2.51 -8.02
C ASN A 72 -7.60 -2.29 -9.49
N ILE A 73 -7.31 -3.25 -10.37
CA ILE A 73 -7.77 -3.18 -11.77
C ILE A 73 -9.31 -3.14 -11.80
N LEU A 74 -9.96 -3.99 -11.02
CA LEU A 74 -11.43 -4.06 -10.95
C LEU A 74 -12.07 -2.73 -10.50
N VAL A 75 -11.43 -2.02 -9.57
CA VAL A 75 -11.94 -0.74 -9.03
C VAL A 75 -11.60 0.45 -9.94
N ASN A 76 -10.40 0.46 -10.54
CA ASN A 76 -9.88 1.65 -11.24
C ASN A 76 -10.12 1.63 -12.75
N VAL A 77 -10.57 0.53 -13.35
CA VAL A 77 -10.81 0.47 -14.81
C VAL A 77 -12.26 0.86 -15.13
N PRO A 78 -12.51 1.90 -15.96
CA PRO A 78 -13.84 2.46 -16.24
C PRO A 78 -14.87 1.52 -16.89
N THR A 79 -14.45 0.34 -17.33
CA THR A 79 -15.19 -0.47 -18.31
C THR A 79 -16.02 -1.58 -17.68
N ILE A 80 -15.80 -1.89 -16.39
CA ILE A 80 -16.50 -3.00 -15.74
C ILE A 80 -17.74 -2.43 -15.05
N PHE A 81 -18.92 -2.93 -15.44
CA PHE A 81 -20.17 -2.59 -14.76
C PHE A 81 -20.16 -3.23 -13.37
N LEU A 82 -19.99 -2.40 -12.33
CA LEU A 82 -20.09 -2.83 -10.93
C LEU A 82 -21.29 -2.18 -10.28
N THR A 83 -22.16 -2.98 -9.69
CA THR A 83 -23.27 -2.48 -8.90
C THR A 83 -22.76 -1.77 -7.64
N ASP A 84 -23.54 -0.81 -7.12
CA ASP A 84 -23.32 -0.10 -5.84
C ASP A 84 -22.76 -1.04 -4.73
N ALA A 85 -23.36 -2.22 -4.57
CA ALA A 85 -22.99 -3.19 -3.53
C ALA A 85 -21.60 -3.84 -3.77
N VAL A 86 -21.30 -4.25 -5.02
CA VAL A 86 -20.00 -4.87 -5.34
C VAL A 86 -18.90 -3.83 -5.24
N SER A 87 -19.19 -2.60 -5.68
CA SER A 87 -18.31 -1.46 -5.59
C SER A 87 -17.90 -1.15 -4.15
N TRP A 88 -18.88 -1.12 -3.24
CA TRP A 88 -18.65 -0.96 -1.80
C TRP A 88 -17.82 -2.11 -1.19
N ILE A 89 -18.13 -3.36 -1.55
CA ILE A 89 -17.38 -4.54 -1.09
C ILE A 89 -15.92 -4.48 -1.55
N LEU A 90 -15.67 -4.10 -2.81
CA LEU A 90 -14.32 -3.96 -3.32
C LEU A 90 -13.55 -2.85 -2.62
N TYR A 91 -14.17 -1.69 -2.40
CA TYR A 91 -13.55 -0.59 -1.66
C TYR A 91 -13.16 -1.02 -0.24
N ILE A 92 -14.08 -1.67 0.50
CA ILE A 92 -13.78 -2.23 1.82
C ILE A 92 -12.62 -3.22 1.71
N THR A 93 -12.66 -4.15 0.76
CA THR A 93 -11.64 -5.19 0.62
C THR A 93 -10.26 -4.58 0.39
N VAL A 94 -10.16 -3.59 -0.49
CA VAL A 94 -8.91 -2.87 -0.80
C VAL A 94 -8.41 -2.09 0.44
N ASN A 95 -9.28 -1.36 1.14
CA ASN A 95 -8.89 -0.60 2.33
C ASN A 95 -8.37 -1.51 3.45
N TRP A 96 -9.09 -2.61 3.73
CA TRP A 96 -8.72 -3.54 4.79
C TRP A 96 -7.49 -4.39 4.43
N MET A 97 -7.19 -4.59 3.14
CA MET A 97 -5.92 -5.16 2.71
C MET A 97 -4.72 -4.33 3.17
N TYR A 98 -4.80 -3.00 3.13
CA TYR A 98 -3.72 -2.14 3.64
C TYR A 98 -3.45 -2.33 5.11
N VAL A 99 -4.53 -2.39 5.89
CA VAL A 99 -4.48 -2.61 7.34
C VAL A 99 -3.75 -3.92 7.67
N VAL A 100 -3.78 -4.91 6.77
CA VAL A 100 -3.08 -6.19 6.94
C VAL A 100 -1.66 -6.17 6.39
N VAL A 101 -1.44 -5.66 5.17
CA VAL A 101 -0.14 -5.75 4.48
C VAL A 101 0.90 -4.80 5.08
N LEU A 102 0.53 -3.55 5.38
CA LEU A 102 1.50 -2.56 5.88
C LEU A 102 2.15 -3.01 7.20
N PRO A 103 1.41 -3.56 8.18
CA PRO A 103 2.04 -4.12 9.37
C PRO A 103 2.98 -5.29 9.09
N MET A 104 2.64 -6.18 8.15
CA MET A 104 3.53 -7.29 7.77
C MET A 104 4.87 -6.77 7.22
N LEU A 105 4.84 -5.78 6.32
CA LEU A 105 6.04 -5.13 5.78
C LEU A 105 6.88 -4.48 6.88
N ARG A 106 6.23 -3.84 7.86
CA ARG A 106 6.92 -3.22 9.00
C ARG A 106 7.56 -4.24 9.92
N ILE A 107 6.94 -5.40 10.14
CA ILE A 107 7.56 -6.48 10.90
C ILE A 107 8.80 -7.01 10.18
N ILE A 108 8.75 -7.17 8.85
CA ILE A 108 9.92 -7.52 8.02
C ILE A 108 11.03 -6.47 8.17
N MET A 109 10.70 -5.18 8.18
CA MET A 109 11.66 -4.10 8.41
C MET A 109 12.29 -4.15 9.80
N ILE A 110 11.48 -4.32 10.85
CA ILE A 110 11.95 -4.38 12.24
C ILE A 110 12.88 -5.57 12.43
N THR A 111 12.56 -6.75 11.88
CA THR A 111 13.41 -7.95 12.00
C THR A 111 14.75 -7.77 11.30
N ARG A 112 14.76 -7.17 10.09
CA ARG A 112 16.01 -6.82 9.37
C ARG A 112 16.84 -5.80 10.16
N LEU A 113 16.22 -4.75 10.69
CA LEU A 113 16.90 -3.73 11.50
C LEU A 113 17.42 -4.30 12.83
N TYR A 114 16.68 -5.21 13.47
CA TYR A 114 17.11 -5.93 14.66
C TYR A 114 18.36 -6.79 14.44
N ALA A 115 18.45 -7.43 13.28
CA ALA A 115 19.65 -8.15 12.88
C ALA A 115 20.86 -7.21 12.67
N MET A 116 20.65 -6.05 12.04
CA MET A 116 21.70 -5.04 11.82
C MET A 116 22.26 -4.47 13.14
N TYR A 117 21.42 -4.31 14.16
CA TYR A 117 21.81 -3.82 15.49
C TYR A 117 22.30 -4.92 16.45
N GLN A 118 22.88 -5.98 15.91
CA GLN A 118 23.46 -7.09 16.69
C GLN A 118 22.49 -7.66 17.74
N ARG A 119 21.20 -7.74 17.40
CA ARG A 119 20.14 -8.30 18.27
C ARG A 119 19.93 -7.55 19.59
N SER A 120 20.17 -6.24 19.63
CA SER A 120 19.89 -5.39 20.81
C SER A 120 18.40 -5.38 21.18
N ARG A 121 18.05 -5.98 22.32
CA ARG A 121 16.65 -6.07 22.81
C ARG A 121 16.04 -4.70 23.12
N LYS A 122 16.84 -3.74 23.57
CA LYS A 122 16.36 -2.39 23.91
C LYS A 122 15.79 -1.67 22.67
N MET A 123 16.49 -1.80 21.54
CA MET A 123 16.02 -1.20 20.28
C MET A 123 14.80 -1.93 19.74
N LEU A 124 14.76 -3.26 19.84
CA LEU A 124 13.57 -4.03 19.43
C LEU A 124 12.34 -3.61 20.21
N ILE A 125 12.44 -3.46 21.53
CA ILE A 125 11.32 -3.02 22.38
C ILE A 125 10.87 -1.61 21.97
N PHE A 126 11.81 -0.68 21.78
CA PHE A 126 11.50 0.67 21.31
C PHE A 126 10.72 0.67 19.99
N LEU A 127 11.18 -0.14 19.01
CA LEU A 127 10.54 -0.22 17.71
C LEU A 127 9.16 -0.87 17.77
N VAL A 128 9.03 -1.99 18.49
CA VAL A 128 7.76 -2.72 18.61
C VAL A 128 6.69 -1.86 19.29
N VAL A 129 7.04 -1.06 20.31
CA VAL A 129 6.08 -0.19 21.01
C VAL A 129 5.47 0.85 20.07
N ILE A 130 6.30 1.55 19.30
CA ILE A 130 5.82 2.57 18.35
C ILE A 130 5.01 1.92 17.22
N PHE A 131 5.49 0.79 16.70
CA PHE A 131 4.77 0.02 15.68
C PHE A 131 3.36 -0.40 16.13
N LEU A 132 3.22 -0.90 17.36
CA LEU A 132 1.93 -1.30 17.92
C LEU A 132 0.99 -0.10 18.12
N ALA A 133 1.53 1.04 18.57
CA ALA A 133 0.75 2.27 18.71
C ALA A 133 0.20 2.74 17.34
N ASP A 134 1.06 2.79 16.32
CA ASP A 134 0.65 3.21 14.98
C ASP A 134 -0.36 2.25 14.35
N THR A 135 -0.13 0.94 14.47
CA THR A 135 -1.06 -0.08 13.93
C THR A 135 -2.42 -0.02 14.61
N THR A 136 -2.46 0.19 15.93
CA THR A 136 -3.72 0.32 16.67
C THR A 136 -4.49 1.56 16.22
N PHE A 137 -3.79 2.69 16.05
CA PHE A 137 -4.39 3.92 15.53
C PHE A 137 -4.97 3.72 14.12
N ASN A 138 -4.21 3.10 13.22
CA ASN A 138 -4.63 2.83 11.85
C ASN A 138 -5.89 1.94 11.78
N VAL A 139 -5.92 0.84 12.53
CA VAL A 139 -7.09 -0.07 12.58
C VAL A 139 -8.36 0.65 13.07
N VAL A 140 -8.22 1.49 14.09
CA VAL A 140 -9.36 2.25 14.66
C VAL A 140 -9.88 3.27 13.64
N VAL A 141 -9.00 4.01 12.97
CA VAL A 141 -9.39 4.98 11.94
C VAL A 141 -10.07 4.28 10.77
N SER A 142 -9.48 3.21 10.19
CA SER A 142 -10.11 2.45 9.10
C SER A 142 -11.47 1.87 9.48
N GLY A 143 -11.63 1.43 10.74
CA GLY A 143 -12.92 0.96 11.26
C GLY A 143 -13.98 2.07 11.36
N MET A 144 -13.58 3.29 11.71
CA MET A 144 -14.47 4.46 11.69
C MET A 144 -14.79 4.91 10.26
N SER A 145 -13.79 4.96 9.38
CA SER A 145 -13.94 5.33 7.97
C SER A 145 -14.91 4.38 7.26
N THR A 146 -14.82 3.07 7.50
CA THR A 146 -15.76 2.07 6.93
C THR A 146 -17.22 2.34 7.32
N LYS A 147 -17.49 2.92 8.51
CA LYS A 147 -18.86 3.23 8.95
C LYS A 147 -19.38 4.56 8.43
N ASN A 148 -18.49 5.49 8.11
CA ASN A 148 -18.82 6.87 7.74
C ASN A 148 -18.69 7.15 6.25
N THR A 149 -18.31 6.15 5.45
CA THR A 149 -18.19 6.25 4.00
C THR A 149 -19.27 5.38 3.37
N SER A 150 -19.81 5.82 2.23
CA SER A 150 -20.65 5.01 1.36
C SER A 150 -20.08 5.04 -0.05
N GLY A 151 -20.04 3.88 -0.71
CA GLY A 151 -19.73 3.80 -2.14
C GLY A 151 -20.99 4.02 -2.94
N GLU A 152 -21.00 5.04 -3.80
CA GLU A 152 -22.08 5.29 -4.75
C GLU A 152 -21.55 5.13 -6.19
N GLU A 153 -22.36 4.55 -7.07
CA GLU A 153 -22.08 4.47 -8.49
C GLU A 153 -22.39 5.80 -9.18
N TYR A 154 -21.37 6.34 -9.87
CA TYR A 154 -21.48 7.53 -10.70
C TYR A 154 -21.31 7.15 -12.17
N ILE A 155 -22.22 7.63 -13.00
CA ILE A 155 -22.12 7.56 -14.45
C ILE A 155 -21.74 8.96 -14.95
N LEU A 156 -20.47 9.12 -15.31
CA LEU A 156 -19.86 10.39 -15.68
C LEU A 156 -19.54 10.39 -17.18
N SER A 157 -20.37 11.09 -17.97
CA SER A 157 -20.23 11.13 -19.44
C SER A 157 -20.08 9.73 -20.07
N GLY A 158 -20.93 8.79 -19.64
CA GLY A 158 -20.92 7.39 -20.09
C GLY A 158 -19.83 6.49 -19.49
N ASN A 159 -18.98 6.99 -18.60
CA ASN A 159 -17.99 6.19 -17.86
C ASN A 159 -18.57 5.74 -16.52
N TYR A 160 -18.40 4.46 -16.18
CA TYR A 160 -18.82 3.90 -14.90
C TYR A 160 -17.70 4.11 -13.89
N VAL A 161 -17.98 4.84 -12.81
CA VAL A 161 -17.00 5.18 -11.77
C VAL A 161 -17.60 4.87 -10.40
N CYS A 162 -16.81 4.21 -9.55
CA CYS A 162 -17.08 4.18 -8.12
C CYS A 162 -16.55 5.45 -7.49
N ALA A 163 -17.43 6.30 -6.95
CA ALA A 163 -16.98 7.40 -6.11
C ALA A 163 -17.44 7.18 -4.67
N THR A 164 -16.51 7.42 -3.75
CA THR A 164 -16.74 7.29 -2.32
C THR A 164 -17.15 8.63 -1.75
N THR A 165 -18.33 8.71 -1.15
CA THR A 165 -18.77 9.89 -0.41
C THR A 165 -18.24 9.79 1.02
N TYR A 166 -17.35 10.71 1.38
CA TYR A 166 -16.76 10.79 2.72
C TYR A 166 -17.60 11.70 3.61
N ALA A 167 -18.06 11.20 4.75
CA ALA A 167 -18.71 12.03 5.77
C ALA A 167 -17.69 12.58 6.77
N GLY A 168 -17.80 13.88 7.09
CA GLY A 168 -17.08 14.52 8.20
C GLY A 168 -15.56 14.63 8.00
N ASN A 169 -14.80 14.37 9.07
CA ASN A 169 -13.34 14.56 9.12
C ASN A 169 -12.54 13.30 8.71
N THR A 170 -13.17 12.33 8.04
CA THR A 170 -12.54 11.06 7.64
C THR A 170 -11.30 11.27 6.77
N ILE A 171 -11.36 12.15 5.78
CA ILE A 171 -10.22 12.51 4.92
C ILE A 171 -9.02 13.00 5.74
N LEU A 172 -9.26 13.85 6.75
CA LEU A 172 -8.21 14.40 7.60
C LEU A 172 -7.61 13.32 8.52
N LEU A 173 -8.44 12.41 9.04
CA LEU A 173 -7.96 11.29 9.84
C LEU A 173 -7.11 10.31 9.02
N ASP A 174 -7.55 9.97 7.81
CA ASP A 174 -6.78 9.12 6.89
C ASP A 174 -5.43 9.78 6.59
N SER A 175 -5.42 11.08 6.32
CA SER A 175 -4.20 11.87 6.09
C SER A 175 -3.21 11.78 7.27
N ILE A 176 -3.72 11.87 8.50
CA ILE A 176 -2.90 11.74 9.72
C ILE A 176 -2.29 10.35 9.83
N THR A 177 -3.02 9.29 9.47
CA THR A 177 -2.48 7.92 9.51
C THR A 177 -1.29 7.74 8.56
N TRP A 178 -1.35 8.33 7.36
CA TRP A 178 -0.24 8.32 6.40
C TRP A 178 0.98 9.08 6.94
N ILE A 179 0.78 10.23 7.58
CA ILE A 179 1.86 11.01 8.20
C ILE A 179 2.57 10.18 9.28
N PHE A 180 1.83 9.53 10.19
CA PHE A 180 2.47 8.69 11.21
C PHE A 180 3.23 7.50 10.61
N GLY A 181 2.66 6.86 9.58
CA GLY A 181 3.34 5.77 8.88
C GLY A 181 4.64 6.21 8.21
N THR A 182 4.63 7.31 7.47
CA THR A 182 5.85 7.87 6.85
C THR A 182 6.89 8.29 7.89
N ALA A 183 6.47 8.89 9.00
CA ALA A 183 7.38 9.30 10.07
C ALA A 183 8.08 8.10 10.69
N TRP A 184 7.35 7.00 10.89
CA TRP A 184 7.89 5.73 11.32
C TRP A 184 8.95 5.19 10.35
N GLU A 185 8.68 5.24 9.05
CA GLU A 185 9.62 4.74 8.02
C GLU A 185 10.88 5.58 7.93
N VAL A 186 10.75 6.91 8.02
CA VAL A 186 11.89 7.83 8.08
C VAL A 186 12.75 7.54 9.31
N LEU A 187 12.13 7.27 10.47
CA LEU A 187 12.85 6.88 11.69
C LEU A 187 13.62 5.57 11.47
N VAL A 188 13.00 4.56 10.88
CA VAL A 188 13.63 3.26 10.60
C VAL A 188 14.77 3.42 9.58
N LEU A 189 14.57 4.22 8.52
CA LEU A 189 15.61 4.53 7.53
C LEU A 189 16.80 5.25 8.18
N PHE A 190 16.53 6.24 9.04
CA PHE A 190 17.58 6.96 9.74
C PHE A 190 18.43 6.02 10.61
N LEU A 191 17.79 5.11 11.35
CA LEU A 191 18.48 4.09 12.14
C LEU A 191 19.30 3.13 11.26
N ALA A 192 18.75 2.71 10.12
CA ALA A 192 19.45 1.86 9.15
C ALA A 192 20.66 2.56 8.52
N ALA A 193 20.53 3.85 8.17
CA ALA A 193 21.62 4.65 7.62
C ALA A 193 22.71 4.89 8.67
N TRP A 194 22.34 5.17 9.92
CA TRP A 194 23.28 5.37 11.02
C TRP A 194 24.19 4.15 11.24
N ILE A 195 23.62 2.95 11.27
CA ILE A 195 24.41 1.73 11.44
C ILE A 195 25.26 1.42 10.20
N ALA A 196 24.76 1.70 8.99
CA ALA A 196 25.49 1.51 7.75
C ALA A 196 26.72 2.42 7.64
N VAL A 197 26.61 3.69 8.05
CA VAL A 197 27.74 4.63 8.10
C VAL A 197 28.78 4.18 9.14
N LYS A 198 28.33 3.67 10.29
CA LYS A 198 29.22 3.17 11.35
C LYS A 198 29.94 1.86 10.97
N HIS A 199 29.37 1.05 10.09
CA HIS A 199 29.93 -0.22 9.61
C HIS A 199 30.03 -0.23 8.07
N PHE A 200 31.02 0.52 7.57
CA PHE A 200 31.12 1.02 6.20
C PHE A 200 31.27 -0.03 5.05
N LEU A 201 31.25 -1.35 5.29
CA LEU A 201 31.67 -2.31 4.25
C LEU A 201 30.79 -3.55 3.97
N LEU A 202 29.57 -3.69 4.50
CA LEU A 202 28.79 -4.92 4.21
C LEU A 202 27.28 -4.78 3.91
N ILE A 203 26.70 -3.58 3.88
CA ILE A 203 25.22 -3.43 3.95
C ILE A 203 24.66 -2.55 2.81
N LYS A 204 25.33 -2.49 1.65
CA LYS A 204 24.87 -1.64 0.53
C LYS A 204 23.44 -1.98 0.08
N SER A 205 23.08 -3.26 0.04
CA SER A 205 21.77 -3.72 -0.45
C SER A 205 20.59 -3.43 0.50
N HIS A 206 20.80 -3.47 1.82
CA HIS A 206 19.70 -3.29 2.78
C HIS A 206 19.28 -1.82 2.90
N VAL A 207 20.20 -0.86 2.73
CA VAL A 207 19.87 0.57 2.84
C VAL A 207 18.99 1.04 1.67
N PHE A 208 19.22 0.53 0.47
CA PHE A 208 18.38 0.85 -0.70
C PHE A 208 16.92 0.43 -0.49
N TYR A 209 16.66 -0.67 0.22
CA TYR A 209 15.30 -1.10 0.58
C TYR A 209 14.58 -0.05 1.44
N PHE A 210 15.26 0.49 2.46
CA PHE A 210 14.67 1.53 3.29
C PHE A 210 14.44 2.82 2.49
N LEU A 211 15.38 3.15 1.59
CA LEU A 211 15.31 4.37 0.78
C LEU A 211 14.15 4.31 -0.22
N SER A 212 13.95 3.16 -0.88
CA SER A 212 12.80 2.95 -1.76
C SER A 212 11.49 3.05 -0.97
N PHE A 213 11.46 2.52 0.26
CA PHE A 213 10.28 2.60 1.11
C PHE A 213 9.88 4.06 1.38
N VAL A 214 10.82 4.85 1.90
CA VAL A 214 10.57 6.26 2.23
C VAL A 214 10.22 7.07 0.98
N ALA A 215 10.87 6.81 -0.17
CA ALA A 215 10.56 7.51 -1.41
C ALA A 215 9.10 7.29 -1.85
N VAL A 216 8.62 6.04 -1.81
CA VAL A 216 7.24 5.71 -2.21
C VAL A 216 6.22 6.32 -1.23
N SER A 217 6.52 6.33 0.07
CA SER A 217 5.63 6.94 1.08
C SER A 217 5.64 8.47 1.05
N CYS A 218 6.77 9.10 0.70
CA CYS A 218 6.82 10.55 0.47
C CYS A 218 6.04 10.96 -0.78
N LEU A 219 6.07 10.14 -1.85
CA LEU A 219 5.22 10.35 -3.03
C LEU A 219 3.73 10.33 -2.64
N ASN A 220 3.33 9.41 -1.76
CA ASN A 220 1.96 9.37 -1.20
C ASN A 220 1.55 10.65 -0.48
N LEU A 221 2.41 11.21 0.38
CA LEU A 221 2.11 12.47 1.07
C LEU A 221 2.05 13.67 0.12
N MET A 222 2.84 13.65 -0.96
CA MET A 222 2.87 14.72 -1.95
C MET A 222 1.55 14.80 -2.75
N ILE A 223 0.85 13.67 -2.91
CA ILE A 223 -0.46 13.54 -3.56
C ILE A 223 -1.60 14.09 -2.70
N LEU A 224 -1.40 14.15 -1.38
CA LEU A 224 -2.39 14.64 -0.42
C LEU A 224 -2.46 16.19 -0.37
N SER A 225 -1.58 16.87 -1.11
CA SER A 225 -1.69 18.30 -1.39
C SER A 225 -2.78 18.54 -2.45
N PRO A 226 -3.71 19.49 -2.24
CA PRO A 226 -4.86 19.72 -3.15
C PRO A 226 -4.48 20.14 -4.58
N ALA A 227 -3.19 20.32 -4.88
CA ALA A 227 -2.69 20.72 -6.19
C ALA A 227 -2.42 19.54 -7.15
N ILE A 228 -2.29 18.30 -6.67
CA ILE A 228 -1.90 17.15 -7.53
C ILE A 228 -2.67 15.88 -7.10
N SER A 229 -3.96 15.84 -7.39
CA SER A 229 -4.81 14.66 -7.21
C SER A 229 -4.62 13.65 -8.35
N VAL A 230 -3.41 13.13 -8.56
CA VAL A 230 -3.16 12.16 -9.64
C VAL A 230 -2.04 11.19 -9.25
N MET A 231 -2.41 10.03 -8.70
CA MET A 231 -1.79 8.70 -8.91
C MET A 231 -2.02 7.80 -7.69
N SER A 232 -2.67 6.66 -7.89
CA SER A 232 -2.70 5.53 -6.94
C SER A 232 -1.34 4.81 -6.90
N SER A 233 -0.39 5.43 -6.20
CA SER A 233 0.92 4.93 -5.69
C SER A 233 0.85 3.58 -4.95
N GLU A 234 -0.34 3.24 -4.49
CA GLU A 234 -0.80 1.98 -3.93
C GLU A 234 -0.29 0.74 -4.66
N SER A 235 -0.41 0.70 -6.00
CA SER A 235 0.12 -0.43 -6.80
C SER A 235 1.65 -0.42 -6.92
N ILE A 236 2.29 0.77 -6.80
CA ILE A 236 3.75 0.95 -6.89
C ILE A 236 4.42 0.42 -5.61
N ILE A 237 3.79 0.62 -4.44
CA ILE A 237 4.18 -0.02 -3.17
C ILE A 237 4.34 -1.52 -3.42
N PHE A 238 3.27 -2.22 -3.82
CA PHE A 238 3.31 -3.67 -4.04
C PHE A 238 4.30 -4.12 -5.12
N MET A 239 4.44 -3.35 -6.21
CA MET A 239 5.41 -3.64 -7.27
C MET A 239 6.86 -3.54 -6.80
N VAL A 240 7.20 -2.49 -6.03
CA VAL A 240 8.54 -2.34 -5.44
C VAL A 240 8.83 -3.47 -4.44
N TYR A 241 7.84 -3.94 -3.68
CA TYR A 241 8.05 -5.00 -2.68
C TYR A 241 8.04 -6.42 -3.22
N SER A 242 7.37 -6.70 -4.36
CA SER A 242 7.37 -8.05 -4.95
C SER A 242 8.77 -8.54 -5.37
N ARG A 243 9.69 -7.60 -5.62
CA ARG A 243 11.00 -7.83 -6.24
C ARG A 243 12.17 -8.04 -5.26
N PHE A 244 11.96 -7.95 -3.94
CA PHE A 244 13.01 -7.96 -2.90
C PHE A 244 12.64 -8.79 -1.65
#